data_AF-A0A2S1XQJ2-F1
#
_entry.id   AF-A0A2S1XQJ2-F1
#
_cell.length_a   1.000
_cell.length_b   1.000
_cell.length_c   1.000
_cell.angle_alpha   90.00
_cell.angle_beta   90.00
_cell.angle_gamma   90.00
#
_symmetry.space_group_name_H-M   'P 1'
#
loop_
_entity.id
_entity.type
_entity.pdbx_description
1 polymer ?
#
loop_
_entity_poly.entity_id
_entity_poly.type
_entity_poly.pdbx_seq_one_letter_code
_entity_poly.pdbx_strand_id
1 'polypeptide(L)'
;MRSLKSAILSAAVALGLAGAAQASEAVHIPKQEWAHSGVFGTIDKASAQRGFQIYKEVCSTCHSAKLVPIRTLAGIGFNEDELKAIAAGYEVQAGPNDAGEMFMRPGIPADRFPAPFPNDNAARAANNGALPPDLSLIAKARVGGEDYLYAFLTGFEENPPEGVTLMPGMNYNKYFPGHQVGMPNILMPDGVTYADGTPATVQQQAHDISTFLTFIAEPHMDARKQMGVKVILFLIVLAGLMYATKRKLWSTLH
;
A
#
# COMPACT_ATOMS: atom_id res chain seq x y z
N MET A 1 45.26 -4.74 39.13
CA MET A 1 44.52 -3.48 39.40
C MET A 1 44.35 -2.55 38.18
N ARG A 2 45.09 -2.70 37.07
CA ARG A 2 44.90 -1.86 35.87
C ARG A 2 43.76 -2.32 34.94
N SER A 3 43.41 -3.61 34.90
CA SER A 3 42.32 -4.10 34.02
C SER A 3 40.91 -3.81 34.53
N LEU A 4 40.73 -3.60 35.85
CA LEU A 4 39.41 -3.31 36.43
C LEU A 4 38.93 -1.88 36.13
N LYS A 5 39.86 -0.93 35.94
CA LYS A 5 39.51 0.48 35.63
C LYS A 5 39.04 0.67 34.19
N SER A 6 39.53 -0.14 33.24
CA SER A 6 39.08 -0.09 31.85
C SER A 6 37.67 -0.64 31.65
N ALA A 7 37.26 -1.65 32.42
CA ALA A 7 35.91 -2.22 32.32
C ALA A 7 34.80 -1.26 32.80
N ILE A 8 35.09 -0.43 33.81
CA ILE A 8 34.13 0.55 34.35
C ILE A 8 33.95 1.74 33.40
N LEU A 9 35.02 2.15 32.70
CA LEU A 9 34.96 3.25 31.73
C LEU A 9 34.17 2.85 30.46
N SER A 10 34.27 1.60 30.01
CA SER A 10 33.53 1.10 28.85
C SER A 10 32.02 0.92 29.13
N ALA A 11 31.63 0.58 30.37
CA ALA A 11 30.23 0.48 30.76
C ALA A 11 29.54 1.86 30.84
N ALA A 12 30.25 2.89 31.31
CA ALA A 12 29.72 4.25 31.40
C ALA A 12 29.50 4.90 30.02
N VAL A 13 30.36 4.60 29.04
CA VAL A 13 30.18 5.08 27.64
C VAL A 13 29.01 4.36 26.96
N ALA A 14 28.79 3.08 27.25
CA ALA A 14 27.65 2.33 26.69
C ALA A 14 26.29 2.81 27.25
N LEU A 15 26.24 3.29 28.50
CA LEU A 15 25.02 3.90 29.06
C LEU A 15 24.82 5.36 28.63
N GLY A 16 25.88 6.11 28.31
CA GLY A 16 25.79 7.49 27.83
C GLY A 16 25.26 7.63 26.40
N LEU A 17 25.38 6.59 25.58
CA LEU A 17 24.87 6.55 24.20
C LEU A 17 23.42 6.08 24.08
N ALA A 18 22.79 5.65 25.17
CA ALA A 18 21.38 5.25 25.20
C ALA A 18 20.41 6.43 25.38
N GLY A 19 20.91 7.65 25.61
CA GLY A 19 20.10 8.85 25.80
C GLY A 19 19.93 9.66 24.51
N ALA A 20 19.07 9.19 23.59
CA ALA A 20 18.36 10.00 22.57
C ALA A 20 17.55 9.15 21.57
N ALA A 21 17.32 7.86 21.80
CA ALA A 21 16.25 7.16 21.10
C ALA A 21 14.92 7.51 21.79
N GLN A 22 14.45 8.76 21.61
CA GLN A 22 13.03 9.04 21.71
C GLN A 22 12.37 8.16 20.65
N ALA A 23 11.84 7.01 21.07
CA ALA A 23 10.90 6.30 20.24
C ALA A 23 9.81 7.31 19.92
N SER A 24 9.72 7.77 18.66
CA SER A 24 8.56 8.49 18.16
C SER A 24 7.36 7.72 18.69
N GLU A 25 6.60 8.35 19.58
CA GLU A 25 5.41 7.76 20.17
C GLU A 25 4.61 7.16 19.02
N ALA A 26 4.34 5.85 19.09
CA ALA A 26 3.74 5.15 17.97
C ALA A 26 2.36 5.77 17.75
N VAL A 27 2.20 6.50 16.64
CA VAL A 27 0.95 7.22 16.38
C VAL A 27 -0.17 6.19 16.27
N HIS A 28 -1.23 6.39 17.05
CA HIS A 28 -2.41 5.54 17.00
C HIS A 28 -3.11 5.70 15.64
N ILE A 29 -3.21 4.60 14.89
CA ILE A 29 -3.91 4.53 13.61
C ILE A 29 -5.35 4.06 13.89
N PRO A 30 -6.38 4.90 13.62
CA PRO A 30 -7.77 4.52 13.81
C PRO A 30 -8.18 3.41 12.83
N LYS A 31 -8.75 2.34 13.36
CA LYS A 31 -9.31 1.26 12.54
C LYS A 31 -10.48 1.76 11.71
N GLN A 32 -10.53 1.35 10.45
CA GLN A 32 -11.68 1.54 9.57
C GLN A 32 -12.43 0.22 9.36
N GLU A 33 -13.66 0.33 8.87
CA GLU A 33 -14.47 -0.83 8.49
C GLU A 33 -14.37 -1.02 6.97
N TRP A 34 -13.76 -2.12 6.53
CA TRP A 34 -13.55 -2.43 5.12
C TRP A 34 -14.45 -3.58 4.67
N ALA A 35 -15.03 -3.50 3.47
CA ALA A 35 -15.83 -4.59 2.89
C ALA A 35 -15.05 -5.91 2.76
N HIS A 36 -13.73 -5.80 2.57
CA HIS A 36 -12.79 -6.92 2.51
C HIS A 36 -12.21 -7.31 3.87
N SER A 37 -12.77 -6.84 4.99
CA SER A 37 -12.35 -7.29 6.33
C SER A 37 -12.88 -8.69 6.66
N GLY A 38 -12.22 -9.36 7.59
CA GLY A 38 -12.61 -10.69 8.06
C GLY A 38 -12.36 -11.83 7.06
N VAL A 39 -12.79 -13.04 7.45
CA VAL A 39 -12.50 -14.29 6.71
C VAL A 39 -13.30 -14.39 5.40
N PHE A 40 -14.49 -13.80 5.35
CA PHE A 40 -15.41 -13.90 4.22
C PHE A 40 -15.54 -12.62 3.38
N GLY A 41 -14.99 -11.48 3.83
CA GLY A 41 -15.04 -10.23 3.09
C GLY A 41 -14.22 -10.28 1.80
N THR A 42 -14.71 -9.60 0.76
CA THR A 42 -14.09 -9.49 -0.56
C THR A 42 -13.85 -8.03 -0.91
N ILE A 43 -12.93 -7.76 -1.85
CA ILE A 43 -12.71 -6.39 -2.34
C ILE A 43 -14.02 -5.85 -2.93
N ASP A 44 -14.42 -4.64 -2.49
CA ASP A 44 -15.48 -3.88 -3.15
C ASP A 44 -14.93 -3.38 -4.49
N LYS A 45 -15.41 -3.98 -5.57
CA LYS A 45 -14.97 -3.70 -6.93
C LYS A 45 -15.28 -2.26 -7.34
N ALA A 46 -16.45 -1.73 -6.97
CA ALA A 46 -16.83 -0.36 -7.33
C ALA A 46 -15.92 0.64 -6.63
N SER A 47 -15.64 0.42 -5.33
CA SER A 47 -14.67 1.22 -4.57
C SER A 47 -13.26 1.14 -5.16
N ALA A 48 -12.81 -0.06 -5.53
CA ALA A 48 -11.49 -0.22 -6.16
C ALA A 48 -11.40 0.41 -7.56
N GLN A 49 -12.48 0.42 -8.35
CA GLN A 49 -12.52 1.11 -9.65
C GLN A 49 -12.44 2.63 -9.48
N ARG A 50 -13.18 3.21 -8.52
CA ARG A 50 -13.05 4.63 -8.15
C ARG A 50 -11.65 4.95 -7.63
N GLY A 51 -11.05 4.05 -6.84
CA GLY A 51 -9.68 4.20 -6.36
C GLY A 51 -8.65 4.16 -7.49
N PHE A 52 -8.87 3.34 -8.53
CA PHE A 52 -8.04 3.35 -9.74
C PHE A 52 -8.13 4.71 -10.47
N GLN A 53 -9.32 5.31 -10.56
CA GLN A 53 -9.48 6.65 -11.14
C GLN A 53 -8.62 7.68 -10.38
N ILE A 54 -8.67 7.68 -9.05
CA ILE A 54 -7.82 8.56 -8.23
C ILE A 54 -6.34 8.30 -8.46
N TYR A 55 -5.92 7.03 -8.50
CA TYR A 55 -4.54 6.69 -8.78
C TYR A 55 -4.10 7.27 -10.13
N LYS A 56 -4.92 7.11 -11.17
CA LYS A 56 -4.62 7.56 -12.53
C LYS A 56 -4.62 9.09 -12.67
N GLU A 57 -5.56 9.78 -12.04
CA GLU A 57 -5.74 11.23 -12.20
C GLU A 57 -4.86 12.04 -11.25
N VAL A 58 -4.55 11.49 -10.07
CA VAL A 58 -3.83 12.21 -9.01
C VAL A 58 -2.47 11.57 -8.73
N CYS A 59 -2.46 10.30 -8.29
CA CYS A 59 -1.26 9.71 -7.69
C CYS A 59 -0.16 9.37 -8.72
N SER A 60 -0.52 8.93 -9.93
CA SER A 60 0.43 8.42 -10.92
C SER A 60 1.33 9.49 -11.53
N THR A 61 1.09 10.76 -11.21
CA THR A 61 1.96 11.89 -11.58
C THR A 61 3.25 11.90 -10.77
N CYS A 62 3.24 11.38 -9.53
CA CYS A 62 4.40 11.35 -8.63
C CYS A 62 4.79 9.94 -8.19
N HIS A 63 3.82 9.02 -8.09
CA HIS A 63 4.03 7.67 -7.62
C HIS A 63 4.05 6.65 -8.76
N SER A 64 4.96 5.69 -8.68
CA SER A 64 4.94 4.50 -9.53
C SER A 64 4.08 3.39 -8.92
N ALA A 65 3.60 2.47 -9.77
CA ALA A 65 3.09 1.16 -9.38
C ALA A 65 3.73 0.07 -10.26
N LYS A 66 5.06 0.03 -10.24
CA LYS A 66 5.90 -0.67 -11.23
C LYS A 66 5.81 -2.19 -11.17
N LEU A 67 5.18 -2.76 -10.16
CA LEU A 67 4.98 -4.21 -10.04
C LEU A 67 3.61 -4.66 -10.57
N VAL A 68 2.74 -3.73 -10.97
CA VAL A 68 1.34 -4.01 -11.29
C VAL A 68 1.13 -3.96 -12.81
N PRO A 69 0.91 -5.11 -13.47
CA PRO A 69 0.44 -5.15 -14.86
C PRO A 69 -0.97 -4.56 -14.98
N ILE A 70 -1.27 -3.90 -16.09
CA ILE A 70 -2.59 -3.28 -16.32
C ILE A 70 -3.71 -4.34 -16.31
N ARG A 71 -3.44 -5.55 -16.83
CA ARG A 71 -4.37 -6.70 -16.78
C ARG A 71 -4.79 -7.10 -15.36
N THR A 72 -4.08 -6.69 -14.32
CA THR A 72 -4.49 -6.90 -12.92
C THR A 72 -5.86 -6.27 -12.66
N LEU A 73 -6.18 -5.15 -13.32
CA LEU A 73 -7.45 -4.45 -13.17
C LEU A 73 -8.68 -5.34 -13.54
N ALA A 74 -8.50 -6.45 -14.26
CA ALA A 74 -9.56 -7.45 -14.44
C ALA A 74 -10.14 -7.96 -13.11
N GLY A 75 -9.31 -8.04 -12.06
CA GLY A 75 -9.74 -8.48 -10.73
C GLY A 75 -10.79 -7.58 -10.07
N ILE A 76 -10.85 -6.31 -10.48
CA ILE A 76 -11.84 -5.33 -10.00
C ILE A 76 -12.95 -5.05 -11.03
N GLY A 77 -13.08 -5.90 -12.05
CA GLY A 77 -14.24 -5.91 -12.94
C GLY A 77 -14.08 -5.23 -14.29
N PHE A 78 -12.88 -4.73 -14.63
CA PHE A 78 -12.63 -4.23 -16.00
C PHE A 78 -12.61 -5.38 -17.02
N ASN A 79 -13.33 -5.21 -18.12
CA ASN A 79 -13.36 -6.18 -19.21
C ASN A 79 -12.17 -6.03 -20.18
N GLU A 80 -12.02 -6.95 -21.12
CA GLU A 80 -10.87 -6.96 -22.03
C GLU A 80 -10.74 -5.69 -22.88
N ASP A 81 -11.84 -5.15 -23.37
CA ASP A 81 -11.85 -3.96 -24.21
C ASP A 81 -11.52 -2.70 -23.40
N GLU A 82 -12.05 -2.59 -22.18
CA GLU A 82 -11.70 -1.54 -21.23
C GLU A 82 -10.21 -1.59 -20.87
N LEU A 83 -9.66 -2.78 -20.62
CA LEU A 83 -8.23 -2.95 -20.32
C LEU A 83 -7.35 -2.53 -21.49
N LYS A 84 -7.73 -2.88 -22.73
CA LYS A 84 -7.02 -2.43 -23.94
C LYS A 84 -7.09 -0.91 -24.07
N ALA A 85 -8.26 -0.31 -23.84
CA ALA A 85 -8.43 1.13 -23.90
C ALA A 85 -7.61 1.87 -22.81
N ILE A 86 -7.61 1.36 -21.58
CA ILE A 86 -6.80 1.87 -20.48
C ILE A 86 -5.31 1.77 -20.84
N ALA A 87 -4.86 0.61 -21.32
CA ALA A 87 -3.45 0.39 -21.66
C ALA A 87 -2.98 1.27 -22.82
N ALA A 88 -3.81 1.41 -23.86
CA ALA A 88 -3.51 2.24 -25.02
C ALA A 88 -3.39 3.73 -24.70
N GLY A 89 -3.92 4.18 -23.55
CA GLY A 89 -3.74 5.54 -23.04
C GLY A 89 -2.34 5.85 -22.53
N TYR A 90 -1.44 4.85 -22.47
CA TYR A 90 -0.04 5.02 -22.06
C TYR A 90 0.90 4.78 -23.23
N GLU A 91 1.97 5.56 -23.32
CA GLU A 91 3.11 5.25 -24.18
C GLU A 91 4.15 4.43 -23.43
N VAL A 92 4.60 3.33 -24.05
CA VAL A 92 5.56 2.39 -23.48
C VAL A 92 6.70 2.19 -24.46
N GLN A 93 7.93 2.28 -23.97
CA GLN A 93 9.11 1.96 -24.76
C GLN A 93 9.18 0.45 -25.04
N ALA A 94 9.41 0.09 -26.29
CA ALA A 94 9.54 -1.27 -26.78
C ALA A 94 10.73 -1.38 -27.75
N GLY A 95 11.04 -2.62 -28.15
CA GLY A 95 12.11 -2.92 -29.08
C GLY A 95 13.24 -3.78 -28.47
N PRO A 96 14.37 -3.90 -29.18
CA PRO A 96 14.66 -3.24 -30.45
C PRO A 96 13.81 -3.75 -31.64
N ASN A 97 13.66 -2.92 -32.67
CA ASN A 97 13.13 -3.32 -33.98
C ASN A 97 14.23 -4.03 -34.82
N ASP A 98 13.93 -4.40 -36.07
CA ASP A 98 14.88 -5.08 -36.97
C ASP A 98 16.14 -4.24 -37.29
N ALA A 99 16.09 -2.91 -37.07
CA ALA A 99 17.23 -2.01 -37.21
C ALA A 99 18.03 -1.83 -35.90
N GLY A 100 17.64 -2.48 -34.80
CA GLY A 100 18.30 -2.34 -33.50
C GLY A 100 17.81 -1.14 -32.66
N GLU A 101 16.74 -0.47 -33.08
CA GLU A 101 16.28 0.78 -32.47
C GLU A 101 15.13 0.55 -31.49
N MET A 102 15.14 1.27 -30.36
CA MET A 102 14.02 1.32 -29.43
C MET A 102 12.95 2.29 -29.95
N PHE A 103 11.68 1.97 -29.75
CA PHE A 103 10.56 2.79 -30.22
C PHE A 103 9.48 2.91 -29.13
N MET A 104 8.58 3.88 -29.26
CA MET A 104 7.40 4.00 -28.40
C MET A 104 6.20 3.34 -29.07
N ARG A 105 5.37 2.68 -28.28
CA ARG A 105 4.08 2.12 -28.72
C ARG A 105 2.99 2.40 -27.68
N PRO A 106 1.71 2.36 -28.10
CA PRO A 106 0.62 2.24 -27.16
C PRO A 106 0.80 1.03 -26.24
N GLY A 107 0.46 1.18 -24.97
CA GLY A 107 0.49 0.12 -23.99
C GLY A 107 -0.48 -1.02 -24.32
N ILE A 108 -0.14 -2.22 -23.87
CA ILE A 108 -1.00 -3.40 -23.89
C ILE A 108 -1.29 -3.86 -22.45
N PRO A 109 -2.36 -4.63 -22.19
CA PRO A 109 -2.70 -5.06 -20.82
C PRO A 109 -1.57 -5.83 -20.09
N ALA A 110 -0.61 -6.42 -20.82
CA ALA A 110 0.54 -7.09 -20.23
C ALA A 110 1.59 -6.13 -19.65
N ASP A 111 1.62 -4.88 -20.11
CA ASP A 111 2.54 -3.86 -19.60
C ASP A 111 2.20 -3.47 -18.16
N ARG A 112 3.19 -2.95 -17.45
CA ARG A 112 3.03 -2.37 -16.11
C ARG A 112 2.64 -0.91 -16.22
N PHE A 113 2.08 -0.34 -15.16
CA PHE A 113 1.89 1.11 -15.10
C PHE A 113 3.22 1.83 -15.30
N PRO A 114 3.30 2.80 -16.24
CA PRO A 114 4.51 3.58 -16.45
C PRO A 114 4.92 4.32 -15.17
N ALA A 115 6.23 4.40 -14.93
CA ALA A 115 6.75 5.23 -13.84
C ALA A 115 6.72 6.71 -14.27
N PRO A 116 6.34 7.64 -13.37
CA PRO A 116 6.33 9.07 -13.68
C PRO A 116 7.73 9.66 -13.90
N PHE A 117 8.75 9.00 -13.36
CA PHE A 117 10.13 9.43 -13.46
C PHE A 117 11.01 8.31 -14.02
N PRO A 118 12.05 8.64 -14.81
CA PRO A 118 12.95 7.64 -15.39
C PRO A 118 13.86 6.97 -14.35
N ASN A 119 14.10 7.61 -13.20
CA ASN A 119 14.93 7.09 -12.11
C ASN A 119 14.69 7.87 -10.80
N ASP A 120 15.22 7.33 -9.70
CA ASP A 120 15.08 7.90 -8.36
C ASP A 120 15.66 9.31 -8.23
N ASN A 121 16.74 9.63 -8.94
CA ASN A 121 17.36 10.97 -8.88
C ASN A 121 16.45 12.03 -9.51
N ALA A 122 15.82 11.70 -10.64
CA ALA A 122 14.82 12.57 -11.28
C ALA A 122 13.60 12.77 -10.37
N ALA A 123 13.12 11.70 -9.73
CA ALA A 123 12.03 11.77 -8.78
C ALA A 123 12.36 12.68 -7.58
N ARG A 124 13.57 12.56 -7.00
CA ARG A 124 14.04 13.43 -5.92
C ARG A 124 14.16 14.88 -6.34
N ALA A 125 14.72 15.14 -7.52
CA ALA A 125 14.86 16.49 -8.04
C ALA A 125 13.49 17.18 -8.20
N ALA A 126 12.47 16.44 -8.63
CA ALA A 126 11.12 16.95 -8.78
C ALA A 126 10.34 17.13 -7.46
N ASN A 127 10.80 16.54 -6.35
CA ASN A 127 10.08 16.49 -5.07
C ASN A 127 10.94 16.97 -3.89
N ASN A 128 11.71 18.05 -4.08
CA ASN A 128 12.51 18.69 -3.02
C ASN A 128 13.45 17.72 -2.26
N GLY A 129 14.01 16.73 -2.97
CA GLY A 129 14.91 15.71 -2.41
C GLY A 129 14.21 14.47 -1.85
N ALA A 130 12.89 14.51 -1.64
CA ALA A 130 12.11 13.36 -1.23
C ALA A 130 11.87 12.40 -2.40
N LEU A 131 11.86 11.09 -2.14
CA LEU A 131 11.54 10.08 -3.14
C LEU A 131 10.12 9.56 -2.88
N PRO A 132 9.13 9.84 -3.75
CA PRO A 132 7.82 9.24 -3.65
C PRO A 132 7.94 7.70 -3.69
N PRO A 133 7.43 6.97 -2.69
CA PRO A 133 7.50 5.50 -2.70
C PRO A 133 6.66 4.92 -3.84
N ASP A 134 7.12 3.79 -4.39
CA ASP A 134 6.27 2.96 -5.24
C ASP A 134 5.07 2.43 -4.45
N LEU A 135 3.89 2.53 -5.04
CA LEU A 135 2.61 2.22 -4.40
C LEU A 135 2.17 0.76 -4.60
N SER A 136 2.89 -0.05 -5.38
CA SER A 136 2.47 -1.42 -5.72
C SER A 136 2.22 -2.29 -4.49
N LEU A 137 2.95 -2.04 -3.40
CA LEU A 137 2.89 -2.83 -2.16
C LEU A 137 2.67 -1.95 -0.92
N ILE A 138 2.29 -0.67 -1.07
CA ILE A 138 2.33 0.28 0.04
C ILE A 138 1.40 -0.10 1.20
N ALA A 139 0.24 -0.70 0.89
CA ALA A 139 -0.70 -1.22 1.88
C ALA A 139 -0.11 -2.38 2.71
N LYS A 140 0.86 -3.12 2.16
CA LYS A 140 1.56 -4.20 2.91
C LYS A 140 2.88 -3.75 3.51
N ALA A 141 3.43 -2.63 3.05
CA ALA A 141 4.72 -2.10 3.47
C ALA A 141 4.60 -1.08 4.63
N ARG A 142 3.39 -0.84 5.15
CA ARG A 142 3.13 0.04 6.29
C ARG A 142 2.36 -0.70 7.36
N VAL A 143 2.77 -0.49 8.61
CA VAL A 143 2.01 -0.98 9.77
C VAL A 143 0.63 -0.31 9.75
N GLY A 144 -0.41 -1.10 9.98
CA GLY A 144 -1.81 -0.64 9.87
C GLY A 144 -2.40 -0.73 8.46
N GLY A 145 -1.58 -0.97 7.43
CA GLY A 145 -2.03 -1.18 6.06
C GLY A 145 -2.99 -0.11 5.54
N GLU A 146 -4.14 -0.53 5.04
CA GLU A 146 -5.20 0.35 4.54
C GLU A 146 -5.73 1.35 5.57
N ASP A 147 -5.78 0.99 6.86
CA ASP A 147 -6.13 1.93 7.93
C ASP A 147 -5.12 3.07 8.00
N TYR A 148 -3.83 2.75 7.85
CA TYR A 148 -2.77 3.77 7.82
C TYR A 148 -2.88 4.65 6.57
N LEU A 149 -3.15 4.06 5.39
CA LEU A 149 -3.28 4.84 4.16
C LEU A 149 -4.45 5.82 4.26
N TYR A 150 -5.60 5.36 4.75
CA TYR A 150 -6.77 6.19 4.98
C TYR A 150 -6.48 7.31 5.99
N ALA A 151 -5.93 6.95 7.14
CA ALA A 151 -5.59 7.91 8.18
C ALA A 151 -4.59 8.96 7.67
N PHE A 152 -3.52 8.52 6.99
CA PHE A 152 -2.52 9.40 6.38
C PHE A 152 -3.15 10.39 5.40
N LEU A 153 -3.99 9.93 4.47
CA LEU A 153 -4.60 10.80 3.45
C LEU A 153 -5.62 11.79 4.03
N THR A 154 -6.32 11.41 5.10
CA THR A 154 -7.28 12.27 5.80
C THR A 154 -6.66 13.10 6.93
N GLY A 155 -5.37 12.89 7.23
CA GLY A 155 -4.69 13.43 8.41
C GLY A 155 -3.83 14.68 8.16
N PHE A 156 -3.95 15.29 6.99
CA PHE A 156 -3.31 16.57 6.71
C PHE A 156 -4.05 17.71 7.39
N GLU A 157 -3.33 18.55 8.13
CA GLU A 157 -3.87 19.76 8.76
C GLU A 157 -3.07 20.96 8.27
N GLU A 158 -3.78 22.04 7.88
CA GLU A 158 -3.13 23.25 7.37
C GLU A 158 -2.27 23.94 8.43
N ASN A 159 -2.74 23.93 9.68
CA ASN A 159 -2.06 24.56 10.80
C ASN A 159 -1.52 23.48 11.74
N PRO A 160 -0.19 23.35 11.88
CA PRO A 160 0.40 22.45 12.86
C PRO A 160 -0.02 22.86 14.29
N PRO A 161 -0.14 21.89 15.22
CA PRO A 161 -0.38 22.19 16.63
C PRO A 161 0.69 23.12 17.22
N GLU A 162 0.32 23.84 18.28
CA GLU A 162 1.24 24.76 18.97
C GLU A 162 2.53 24.04 19.39
N GLY A 163 3.68 24.66 19.10
CA GLY A 163 5.01 24.10 19.39
C GLY A 163 5.58 23.17 18.30
N VAL A 164 4.85 22.87 17.23
CA VAL A 164 5.37 22.12 16.09
C VAL A 164 5.95 23.07 15.03
N THR A 165 7.27 23.01 14.84
CA THR A 165 7.95 23.75 13.76
C THR A 165 8.28 22.81 12.60
N LEU A 166 7.70 23.09 11.43
CA LEU A 166 7.98 22.33 10.22
C LEU A 166 9.31 22.74 9.57
N MET A 167 10.05 21.76 9.07
CA MET A 167 11.19 22.04 8.19
C MET A 167 10.71 22.63 6.85
N PRO A 168 11.52 23.46 6.17
CA PRO A 168 11.15 24.02 4.87
C PRO A 168 10.73 22.94 3.87
N GLY A 169 9.56 23.11 3.24
CA GLY A 169 9.01 22.17 2.27
C GLY A 169 8.32 20.93 2.85
N MET A 170 8.21 20.81 4.18
CA MET A 170 7.44 19.75 4.83
C MET A 170 6.02 20.20 5.14
N ASN A 171 5.10 19.24 5.18
CA ASN A 171 3.69 19.41 5.53
C ASN A 171 3.40 18.67 6.84
N TYR A 172 2.49 19.20 7.65
CA TYR A 172 2.06 18.51 8.85
C TYR A 172 1.08 17.38 8.51
N ASN A 173 1.33 16.21 9.09
CA ASN A 173 0.40 15.09 9.00
C ASN A 173 0.30 14.40 10.36
N LYS A 174 -0.93 14.23 10.85
CA LYS A 174 -1.20 13.65 12.17
C LYS A 174 -0.67 12.22 12.31
N TYR A 175 -0.65 11.43 11.24
CA TYR A 175 -0.35 9.99 11.29
C TYR A 175 1.03 9.63 10.75
N PHE A 176 1.70 10.54 10.04
CA PHE A 176 3.06 10.29 9.56
C PHE A 176 4.04 10.26 10.75
N PRO A 177 4.96 9.29 10.83
CA PRO A 177 5.97 9.25 11.88
C PRO A 177 6.80 10.55 11.93
N GLY A 178 6.84 11.21 13.09
CA GLY A 178 7.48 12.52 13.25
C GLY A 178 6.64 13.71 12.76
N HIS A 179 5.40 13.49 12.30
CA HIS A 179 4.40 14.48 11.89
C HIS A 179 4.79 15.44 10.75
N GLN A 180 5.90 15.20 10.06
CA GLN A 180 6.38 16.04 8.96
C GLN A 180 6.61 15.19 7.72
N VAL A 181 5.93 15.51 6.63
CA VAL A 181 5.99 14.75 5.38
C VAL A 181 6.19 15.67 4.17
N GLY A 182 7.06 15.27 3.24
CA GLY A 182 7.31 16.05 2.01
C GLY A 182 6.17 15.98 0.98
N MET A 183 5.14 15.16 1.22
CA MET A 183 3.96 15.07 0.37
C MET A 183 2.98 16.19 0.75
N PRO A 184 2.49 17.01 -0.19
CA PRO A 184 1.42 17.97 0.10
C PRO A 184 0.08 17.26 0.30
N ASN A 185 -0.91 17.98 0.83
CA ASN A 185 -2.28 17.48 0.83
C ASN A 185 -2.82 17.48 -0.61
N ILE A 186 -3.05 16.30 -1.17
CA ILE A 186 -3.46 16.09 -2.57
C ILE A 186 -4.94 15.79 -2.74
N LEU A 187 -5.65 15.42 -1.67
CA LEU A 187 -7.08 15.15 -1.75
C LEU A 187 -7.85 16.40 -1.34
N MET A 188 -8.72 16.86 -2.24
CA MET A 188 -9.62 17.98 -2.01
C MET A 188 -11.07 17.53 -2.26
N PRO A 189 -12.06 18.11 -1.56
CA PRO A 189 -13.47 17.89 -1.89
C PRO A 189 -13.71 18.16 -3.38
N ASP A 190 -14.41 17.25 -4.05
CA ASP A 190 -14.74 17.31 -5.48
C ASP A 190 -13.51 17.38 -6.41
N GLY A 191 -12.34 16.91 -5.94
CA GLY A 191 -11.09 16.86 -6.73
C GLY A 191 -11.12 15.89 -7.92
N VAL A 192 -12.07 14.95 -7.92
CA VAL A 192 -12.36 14.05 -9.05
C VAL A 192 -13.87 13.95 -9.24
N THR A 193 -14.32 13.70 -10.46
CA THR A 193 -15.74 13.40 -10.74
C THR A 193 -15.89 11.92 -11.04
N TYR A 194 -16.52 11.18 -10.12
CA TYR A 194 -16.77 9.76 -10.31
C TYR A 194 -17.86 9.50 -11.35
N ALA A 195 -17.62 8.52 -12.22
CA ALA A 195 -18.54 8.14 -13.29
C ALA A 195 -19.89 7.61 -12.77
N ASP A 196 -19.92 7.06 -11.55
CA ASP A 196 -21.12 6.50 -10.92
C ASP A 196 -21.92 7.54 -10.10
N GLY A 197 -21.49 8.81 -10.09
CA GLY A 197 -22.15 9.89 -9.36
C GLY A 197 -21.91 9.89 -7.84
N THR A 198 -21.01 9.04 -7.33
CA THR A 198 -20.62 9.07 -5.92
C THR A 198 -20.04 10.45 -5.56
N PRO A 199 -20.40 11.07 -4.42
CA PRO A 199 -19.79 12.33 -3.99
C PRO A 199 -18.30 12.16 -3.65
N ALA A 200 -17.42 12.92 -4.30
CA ALA A 200 -15.97 12.83 -4.11
C ALA A 200 -15.49 13.64 -2.89
N THR A 201 -16.01 13.31 -1.71
CA THR A 201 -15.45 13.85 -0.45
C THR A 201 -14.03 13.33 -0.21
N VAL A 202 -13.23 14.01 0.61
CA VAL A 202 -11.85 13.58 0.95
C VAL A 202 -11.86 12.18 1.56
N GLN A 203 -12.82 11.89 2.45
CA GLN A 203 -12.97 10.60 3.10
C GLN A 203 -13.35 9.50 2.09
N GLN A 204 -14.27 9.79 1.16
CA GLN A 204 -14.64 8.85 0.12
C GLN A 204 -13.45 8.55 -0.79
N GLN A 205 -12.72 9.59 -1.21
CA GLN A 205 -11.54 9.42 -2.04
C GLN A 205 -10.45 8.61 -1.34
N ALA A 206 -10.17 8.92 -0.06
CA ALA A 206 -9.21 8.19 0.76
C ALA A 206 -9.61 6.71 0.94
N HIS A 207 -10.90 6.42 1.13
CA HIS A 207 -11.41 5.05 1.22
C HIS A 207 -11.23 4.28 -0.10
N ASP A 208 -11.60 4.91 -1.23
CA ASP A 208 -11.53 4.27 -2.55
C ASP A 208 -10.07 4.02 -2.98
N ILE A 209 -9.18 5.01 -2.84
CA ILE A 209 -7.75 4.80 -3.17
C ILE A 209 -7.10 3.78 -2.23
N SER A 210 -7.42 3.77 -0.94
CA SER A 210 -6.89 2.76 -0.01
C SER A 210 -7.37 1.36 -0.36
N THR A 211 -8.63 1.22 -0.79
CA THR A 211 -9.19 -0.05 -1.29
C THR A 211 -8.45 -0.50 -2.56
N PHE A 212 -8.21 0.40 -3.52
CA PHE A 212 -7.45 0.09 -4.73
C PHE A 212 -6.00 -0.29 -4.44
N LEU A 213 -5.30 0.44 -3.57
CA LEU A 213 -3.91 0.16 -3.19
C LEU A 213 -3.78 -1.18 -2.44
N THR A 214 -4.79 -1.55 -1.66
CA THR A 214 -4.89 -2.86 -1.02
C THR A 214 -5.10 -3.97 -2.04
N PHE A 215 -5.99 -3.75 -3.00
CA PHE A 215 -6.22 -4.68 -4.10
C PHE A 215 -4.95 -4.92 -4.92
N ILE A 216 -4.23 -3.89 -5.36
CA ILE A 216 -3.02 -4.10 -6.18
C ILE A 216 -1.86 -4.72 -5.38
N ALA A 217 -1.81 -4.49 -4.06
CA ALA A 217 -0.84 -5.13 -3.17
C ALA A 217 -1.16 -6.61 -2.90
N GLU A 218 -2.44 -7.00 -3.04
CA GLU A 218 -2.90 -8.37 -2.89
C GLU A 218 -4.02 -8.74 -3.91
N PRO A 219 -3.68 -8.87 -5.21
CA PRO A 219 -4.69 -9.06 -6.26
C PRO A 219 -5.38 -10.43 -6.20
N HIS A 220 -4.87 -11.34 -5.36
CA HIS A 220 -5.41 -12.68 -5.14
C HIS A 220 -6.13 -12.82 -3.79
N MET A 221 -6.44 -11.72 -3.08
CA MET A 221 -7.08 -11.75 -1.76
C MET A 221 -8.36 -12.60 -1.74
N ASP A 222 -9.28 -12.33 -2.67
CA ASP A 222 -10.56 -13.04 -2.75
C ASP A 222 -10.35 -14.54 -2.97
N ALA A 223 -9.48 -14.90 -3.93
CA ALA A 223 -9.15 -16.28 -4.22
C ALA A 223 -8.47 -16.99 -3.03
N ARG A 224 -7.55 -16.29 -2.34
CA ARG A 224 -6.87 -16.79 -1.14
C ARG A 224 -7.86 -17.06 -0.01
N LYS A 225 -8.81 -16.15 0.25
CA LYS A 225 -9.81 -16.34 1.30
C LYS A 225 -10.78 -17.47 0.98
N GLN A 226 -11.29 -17.52 -0.24
CA GLN A 226 -12.15 -18.62 -0.69
C GLN A 226 -11.44 -19.97 -0.60
N MET A 227 -10.17 -20.05 -1.00
CA MET A 227 -9.36 -21.26 -0.86
C MET A 227 -9.12 -21.60 0.61
N GLY A 228 -8.81 -20.61 1.44
CA GLY A 228 -8.61 -20.77 2.89
C GLY A 228 -9.81 -21.42 3.57
N VAL A 229 -11.03 -20.94 3.29
CA VAL A 229 -12.26 -21.54 3.84
C VAL A 229 -12.40 -23.01 3.43
N LYS A 230 -12.17 -23.33 2.16
CA LYS A 230 -12.22 -24.72 1.66
C LYS A 230 -11.18 -25.61 2.36
N VAL A 231 -9.96 -25.12 2.51
CA VAL A 231 -8.87 -25.85 3.19
C VAL A 231 -9.19 -26.08 4.66
N ILE A 232 -9.68 -25.07 5.38
CA ILE A 232 -10.04 -25.22 6.81
C ILE A 232 -11.16 -26.24 7.00
N LEU A 233 -12.20 -26.20 6.16
CA LEU A 233 -13.28 -27.20 6.21
C LEU A 233 -12.76 -28.61 5.96
N PHE A 234 -11.89 -28.78 4.95
CA PHE A 234 -11.23 -30.06 4.67
C PHE A 234 -10.41 -30.54 5.87
N LEU A 235 -9.61 -29.68 6.49
CA LEU A 235 -8.78 -30.03 7.64
C LEU A 235 -9.61 -30.41 8.87
N ILE A 236 -10.75 -29.76 9.11
CA ILE A 236 -11.66 -30.13 10.20
C ILE A 236 -12.21 -31.54 9.99
N VAL A 237 -12.66 -31.87 8.78
CA VAL A 237 -13.16 -33.21 8.45
C VAL A 237 -12.04 -34.25 8.58
N LEU A 238 -10.87 -33.96 8.01
CA LEU A 238 -9.71 -34.86 8.09
C LEU A 238 -9.27 -35.08 9.54
N ALA A 239 -9.22 -34.03 10.36
CA ALA A 239 -8.89 -34.14 11.77
C ALA A 239 -9.91 -35.01 12.53
N GLY A 240 -11.21 -34.86 12.23
CA GLY A 240 -12.25 -35.72 12.78
C GLY A 240 -12.07 -37.20 12.41
N LEU A 241 -11.77 -37.49 11.14
CA LEU A 241 -11.51 -38.86 10.67
C LEU A 241 -10.24 -39.45 11.29
N MET A 242 -9.17 -38.67 11.39
CA MET A 242 -7.92 -39.08 12.05
C MET A 242 -8.15 -39.35 13.54
N TYR A 243 -8.92 -38.49 14.21
CA TYR A 243 -9.27 -38.69 15.62
C TYR A 243 -10.10 -39.96 15.84
N ALA A 244 -11.12 -40.20 15.01
CA ALA A 244 -11.92 -41.42 15.06
C ALA A 244 -11.07 -42.68 14.80
N THR A 245 -10.18 -42.62 13.81
CA THR A 245 -9.23 -43.71 13.49
C THR A 245 -8.30 -43.99 14.67
N LYS A 246 -7.75 -42.93 15.29
CA LYS A 246 -6.93 -43.03 16.50
C LYS A 246 -7.70 -43.67 17.65
N ARG A 247 -8.94 -43.23 17.91
CA ARG A 247 -9.79 -43.81 18.97
C ARG A 247 -10.06 -45.29 18.73
N LYS A 248 -10.31 -45.71 17.49
CA LYS A 248 -10.53 -47.11 17.14
C LYS A 248 -9.28 -47.97 17.33
N LEU A 249 -8.14 -47.54 16.82
CA LEU A 249 -6.87 -48.29 16.91
C LEU A 249 -6.38 -48.46 18.35
N TRP A 250 -6.58 -47.44 19.20
CA TRP A 250 -6.08 -47.43 20.57
C TRP A 250 -7.11 -47.91 21.60
N SER A 251 -8.30 -48.34 21.17
CA SER A 251 -9.39 -48.80 22.06
C SER A 251 -9.08 -50.03 22.92
N THR A 252 -8.01 -50.75 22.59
CA THR A 252 -7.54 -51.92 23.34
C THR A 252 -6.47 -51.58 24.38
N LEU A 253 -5.87 -50.38 24.31
CA LEU A 253 -4.81 -49.92 25.23
C LEU A 253 -5.34 -48.89 26.24
N HIS A 254 -6.43 -48.19 25.90
CA HIS A 254 -7.12 -47.18 26.71
C HIS A 254 -8.63 -47.30 26.48
#